data_AF-A0A9E1YTS3-F1
#
_entry.id   AF-A0A9E1YTS3-F1
#
_cell.length_a   1.000
_cell.length_b   1.000
_cell.length_c   1.000
_cell.angle_alpha   90.00
_cell.angle_beta   90.00
_cell.angle_gamma   90.00
#
_symmetry.space_group_name_H-M   'P 1'
#
loop_
_entity.id
_entity.type
_entity.pdbx_description
1 polymer ?
#
loop_
_entity_poly.entity_id
_entity_poly.type
_entity_poly.pdbx_seq_one_letter_code
_entity_poly.pdbx_strand_id
1 'polypeptide(L)'
;MAHQGITPRSSWSDVEAMLGADALEALERPLSDASSLPNACYTDEAWQKLEFERLFARNWFVAGFVQDIPDPGDALPVTTAGMPLLILRDHDGDVRVFHNVCRHRGAVLVDKPCSGLKLLTCPYHAWAYGLDGNLRTRPHFHGGGHHDVTGKDGDGPGLVPVRTEVWHHWIFINIDGKAPPLADYLAPALEKITGYDLTASRYAGTVHFDIATNWKFAMENYIEPYHVFAAHPRLHAFVPMAEREPSKIDRHVMWNR
;
A
#
# COMPACT_ATOMS: atom_id res chain seq x y z
N MET A 1 22.93 -9.74 -13.27
CA MET A 1 22.61 -11.07 -12.68
C MET A 1 21.10 -11.16 -12.63
N ALA A 2 20.51 -12.24 -13.13
CA ALA A 2 19.05 -12.38 -13.17
C ALA A 2 18.50 -12.42 -11.74
N HIS A 3 17.67 -11.43 -11.37
CA HIS A 3 16.84 -11.51 -10.17
C HIS A 3 15.80 -12.63 -10.38
N GLN A 4 16.20 -13.86 -10.10
CA GLN A 4 15.31 -15.02 -9.99
C GLN A 4 14.43 -14.80 -8.76
N GLY A 5 13.19 -14.35 -8.96
CA GLY A 5 12.27 -14.15 -7.84
C GLY A 5 10.96 -13.45 -8.16
N ILE A 6 10.82 -12.80 -9.32
CA ILE A 6 9.55 -12.24 -9.75
C ILE A 6 8.87 -13.22 -10.71
N THR A 7 8.04 -14.10 -10.16
CA THR A 7 7.07 -14.89 -10.94
C THR A 7 6.26 -13.93 -11.84
N PRO A 8 6.00 -14.25 -13.13
CA PRO A 8 5.17 -13.41 -13.98
C PRO A 8 3.86 -13.05 -13.27
N ARG A 9 3.63 -11.75 -13.05
CA ARG A 9 2.61 -11.26 -12.10
C ARG A 9 1.20 -11.17 -12.70
N SER A 10 1.06 -11.49 -13.98
CA SER A 10 -0.18 -11.43 -14.79
C SER A 10 -0.18 -12.53 -15.85
N SER A 11 -1.37 -13.01 -16.24
CA SER A 11 -1.52 -13.59 -17.58
C SER A 11 -1.36 -12.44 -18.58
N TRP A 12 -0.40 -12.59 -19.49
CA TRP A 12 -0.09 -11.64 -20.56
C TRP A 12 -1.33 -11.27 -21.41
N SER A 13 -2.29 -12.19 -21.50
CA SER A 13 -3.53 -12.06 -22.27
C SER A 13 -4.34 -10.80 -21.94
N ASP A 14 -4.44 -10.43 -20.66
CA ASP A 14 -5.35 -9.37 -20.25
C ASP A 14 -4.73 -7.99 -20.47
N VAL A 15 -3.41 -7.89 -20.30
CA VAL A 15 -2.65 -6.68 -20.60
C VAL A 15 -2.64 -6.43 -22.11
N GLU A 16 -2.42 -7.48 -22.91
CA GLU A 16 -2.48 -7.41 -24.37
C GLU A 16 -3.89 -7.07 -24.87
N ALA A 17 -4.94 -7.61 -24.26
CA ALA A 17 -6.32 -7.27 -24.59
C ALA A 17 -6.64 -5.78 -24.37
N MET A 18 -6.00 -5.14 -23.38
CA MET A 18 -6.24 -3.73 -23.04
C MET A 18 -5.37 -2.75 -23.84
N LEU A 19 -4.08 -3.06 -24.04
CA LEU A 19 -3.14 -2.15 -24.70
C LEU A 19 -2.96 -2.44 -26.20
N GLY A 20 -3.24 -3.68 -26.63
CA GLY A 20 -2.92 -4.16 -27.97
C GLY A 20 -1.45 -4.57 -28.13
N ALA A 21 -1.20 -5.46 -29.08
CA ALA A 21 0.13 -6.00 -29.36
C ALA A 21 1.13 -4.89 -29.77
N ASP A 22 0.71 -3.94 -30.62
CA ASP A 22 1.58 -2.87 -31.11
C ASP A 22 2.10 -1.96 -29.98
N ALA A 23 1.24 -1.64 -29.01
CA ALA A 23 1.63 -0.82 -27.86
C ALA A 23 2.63 -1.57 -26.96
N LEU A 24 2.42 -2.88 -26.78
CA LEU A 24 3.34 -3.73 -26.02
C LEU A 24 4.70 -3.86 -26.72
N GLU A 25 4.70 -4.05 -28.03
CA GLU A 25 5.93 -4.07 -28.82
C GLU A 25 6.70 -2.75 -28.68
N ALA A 26 6.00 -1.61 -28.77
CA ALA A 26 6.61 -0.30 -28.62
C ALA A 26 7.22 -0.07 -27.21
N LEU A 27 6.60 -0.65 -26.17
CA LEU A 27 7.11 -0.61 -24.79
C LEU A 27 8.32 -1.53 -24.56
N GLU A 28 8.41 -2.65 -25.29
CA GLU A 28 9.50 -3.64 -25.16
C GLU A 28 10.74 -3.31 -26.00
N ARG A 29 10.72 -2.24 -26.80
CA ARG A 29 11.88 -1.77 -27.59
C ARG A 29 13.05 -1.34 -26.69
N PRO A 30 14.29 -1.28 -27.23
CA PRO A 30 15.40 -0.63 -26.55
C PRO A 30 15.02 0.78 -26.11
N LEU A 31 15.51 1.23 -24.94
CA LEU A 31 15.13 2.52 -24.34
C LEU A 31 15.27 3.73 -25.29
N SER A 32 16.19 3.68 -26.26
CA SER A 32 16.37 4.72 -27.28
C SER A 32 15.18 4.89 -28.21
N ASP A 33 14.39 3.82 -28.41
CA ASP A 33 13.33 3.70 -29.40
C ASP A 33 11.97 3.29 -28.78
N ALA A 34 11.95 3.13 -27.45
CA ALA A 34 10.76 2.78 -26.70
C ALA A 34 9.81 3.97 -26.54
N SER A 35 8.51 3.69 -26.47
CA SER A 35 7.50 4.69 -26.10
C SER A 35 7.26 4.68 -24.59
N SER A 36 6.69 5.77 -24.06
CA SER A 36 6.06 5.76 -22.74
C SER A 36 4.80 4.90 -22.73
N LEU A 37 4.19 4.74 -21.55
CA LEU A 37 2.89 4.09 -21.45
C LEU A 37 1.85 4.83 -22.31
N PRO A 38 0.92 4.10 -22.96
CA PRO A 38 -0.23 4.70 -23.63
C PRO A 38 -1.11 5.50 -22.67
N ASN A 39 -1.83 6.50 -23.19
CA ASN A 39 -2.73 7.35 -22.40
C ASN A 39 -3.73 6.56 -21.55
N ALA A 40 -4.26 5.44 -22.08
CA ALA A 40 -5.19 4.58 -21.36
C ALA A 40 -4.66 4.09 -20.01
N CYS A 41 -3.34 3.87 -19.89
CA CYS A 41 -2.73 3.48 -18.61
C CYS A 41 -2.91 4.53 -17.51
N TYR A 42 -3.13 5.80 -17.87
CA TYR A 42 -3.26 6.89 -16.91
C TYR A 42 -4.72 7.29 -16.65
N THR A 43 -5.60 7.08 -17.63
CA THR A 43 -6.97 7.61 -17.61
C THR A 43 -8.06 6.55 -17.53
N ASP A 44 -7.78 5.28 -17.86
CA ASP A 44 -8.78 4.22 -17.86
C ASP A 44 -8.95 3.59 -16.47
N GLU A 45 -10.20 3.60 -15.97
CA GLU A 45 -10.57 3.00 -14.68
C GLU A 45 -10.38 1.48 -14.67
N ALA A 46 -10.60 0.80 -15.80
CA ALA A 46 -10.38 -0.64 -15.89
C ALA A 46 -8.89 -0.97 -15.71
N TRP A 47 -8.01 -0.11 -16.24
CA TRP A 47 -6.57 -0.26 -16.08
C TRP A 47 -6.15 0.00 -14.63
N GLN A 48 -6.69 1.04 -14.00
CA GLN A 48 -6.45 1.32 -12.59
C GLN A 48 -6.87 0.14 -11.70
N LYS A 49 -8.03 -0.46 -11.97
CA LYS A 49 -8.48 -1.65 -11.22
C LYS A 49 -7.51 -2.82 -11.38
N LEU A 50 -6.98 -3.03 -12.59
CA LEU A 50 -5.97 -4.05 -12.84
C LEU A 50 -4.68 -3.78 -12.03
N GLU A 51 -4.25 -2.52 -11.95
CA GLU A 51 -3.11 -2.11 -11.12
C GLU A 51 -3.37 -2.40 -9.64
N PHE A 52 -4.56 -2.08 -9.13
CA PHE A 52 -4.94 -2.39 -7.75
C PHE A 52 -4.87 -3.88 -7.46
N GLU A 53 -5.39 -4.72 -8.36
CA GLU A 53 -5.44 -6.18 -8.19
C GLU A 53 -4.09 -6.89 -8.39
N ARG A 54 -3.23 -6.37 -9.26
CA ARG A 54 -2.00 -7.08 -9.69
C ARG A 54 -0.72 -6.46 -9.16
N LEU A 55 -0.69 -5.14 -9.00
CA LEU A 55 0.45 -4.44 -8.44
C LEU A 55 0.26 -4.28 -6.94
N PHE A 56 -0.71 -3.46 -6.50
CA PHE A 56 -0.80 -3.10 -5.10
C PHE A 56 -1.18 -4.28 -4.23
N ALA A 57 -2.22 -5.05 -4.59
CA ALA A 57 -2.67 -6.14 -3.73
C ALA A 57 -1.63 -7.26 -3.52
N ARG A 58 -0.73 -7.46 -4.49
CA ARG A 58 0.24 -8.58 -4.52
C ARG A 58 1.65 -8.21 -4.08
N ASN A 59 1.88 -6.94 -3.74
CA ASN A 59 3.20 -6.45 -3.35
C ASN A 59 3.16 -5.76 -2.00
N TRP A 60 4.35 -5.53 -1.46
CA TRP A 60 4.54 -4.63 -0.34
C TRP A 60 4.44 -3.17 -0.81
N PHE A 61 3.63 -2.39 -0.12
CA PHE A 61 3.59 -0.94 -0.26
C PHE A 61 3.30 -0.30 1.10
N VAL A 62 3.61 0.98 1.22
CA VAL A 62 3.42 1.75 2.45
C VAL A 62 1.97 2.23 2.53
N ALA A 63 1.27 1.90 3.61
CA ALA A 63 -0.11 2.37 3.84
C ALA A 63 -0.21 3.52 4.83
N GLY A 64 0.85 3.78 5.61
CA GLY A 64 0.90 4.86 6.58
C GLY A 64 2.19 4.81 7.38
N PHE A 65 2.24 5.62 8.43
CA PHE A 65 3.40 5.68 9.31
C PHE A 65 3.02 5.48 10.77
N VAL A 66 3.95 4.97 11.57
CA VAL A 66 3.71 4.65 12.99
C VAL A 66 3.39 5.88 13.83
N GLN A 67 3.88 7.06 13.44
CA GLN A 67 3.57 8.33 14.12
C GLN A 67 2.15 8.84 13.89
N ASP A 68 1.42 8.28 12.91
CA ASP A 68 0.01 8.62 12.68
C ASP A 68 -0.91 7.91 13.68
N ILE A 69 -0.38 6.90 14.39
CA ILE A 69 -1.03 6.11 15.44
C ILE A 69 -0.06 5.85 16.62
N PRO A 70 0.39 6.91 17.32
CA PRO A 70 1.44 6.79 18.34
C PRO A 70 1.02 5.95 19.55
N ASP A 71 -0.24 6.01 19.95
CA ASP A 71 -0.71 5.48 21.23
C ASP A 71 -1.63 4.25 21.08
N PRO A 72 -1.60 3.31 22.04
CA PRO A 72 -2.55 2.19 22.08
C PRO A 72 -4.02 2.65 22.01
N GLY A 73 -4.78 2.09 21.06
CA GLY A 73 -6.16 2.50 20.78
C GLY A 73 -6.30 3.58 19.71
N ASP A 74 -5.20 4.08 19.15
CA ASP A 74 -5.25 4.90 17.95
C ASP A 74 -5.63 4.05 16.73
N ALA A 75 -6.50 4.61 15.89
CA ALA A 75 -6.97 3.98 14.67
C ALA A 75 -7.11 5.02 13.56
N LEU A 76 -6.58 4.68 12.39
CA LEU A 76 -6.51 5.52 11.20
C LEU A 76 -7.15 4.75 10.02
N PRO A 77 -8.34 5.16 9.56
CA PRO A 77 -8.90 4.60 8.34
C PRO A 77 -8.16 5.15 7.12
N VAL A 78 -7.80 4.25 6.19
CA VAL A 78 -7.15 4.60 4.92
C VAL A 78 -7.84 3.87 3.77
N THR A 79 -7.78 4.45 2.57
CA THR A 79 -8.18 3.76 1.35
C THR A 79 -6.94 3.46 0.54
N THR A 80 -6.69 2.18 0.25
CA THR A 80 -5.55 1.80 -0.58
C THR A 80 -5.92 0.71 -1.57
N ALA A 81 -5.44 0.83 -2.81
CA ALA A 81 -5.80 -0.06 -3.91
C ALA A 81 -7.33 -0.22 -4.09
N GLY A 82 -8.09 0.87 -3.87
CA GLY A 82 -9.56 0.86 -3.92
C GLY A 82 -10.24 0.13 -2.76
N MET A 83 -9.50 -0.28 -1.72
CA MET A 83 -10.05 -1.01 -0.57
C MET A 83 -10.00 -0.15 0.71
N PRO A 84 -11.08 -0.14 1.51
CA PRO A 84 -11.07 0.51 2.82
C PRO A 84 -10.34 -0.36 3.83
N LEU A 85 -9.24 0.18 4.39
CA LEU A 85 -8.41 -0.46 5.39
C LEU A 85 -8.43 0.36 6.69
N LEU A 86 -8.09 -0.29 7.79
CA LEU A 86 -7.97 0.31 9.11
C LEU A 86 -6.61 -0.05 9.69
N ILE A 87 -5.75 0.96 9.81
CA ILE A 87 -4.49 0.87 10.54
C ILE A 87 -4.79 1.20 11.99
N LEU A 88 -4.30 0.42 12.95
CA LEU A 88 -4.48 0.72 14.36
C LEU A 88 -3.27 0.26 15.19
N ARG A 89 -3.15 0.80 16.40
CA ARG A 89 -2.28 0.27 17.44
C ARG A 89 -3.12 -0.42 18.50
N ASP A 90 -2.85 -1.70 18.76
CA ASP A 90 -3.58 -2.43 19.79
C ASP A 90 -3.10 -2.08 21.22
N HIS A 91 -3.67 -2.75 22.22
CA HIS A 91 -3.30 -2.52 23.62
C HIS A 91 -1.98 -3.17 24.06
N ASP A 92 -1.44 -4.08 23.27
CA ASP A 92 -0.11 -4.66 23.47
C ASP A 92 0.99 -3.80 22.81
N GLY A 93 0.58 -2.80 22.01
CA GLY A 93 1.44 -1.84 21.34
C GLY A 93 1.74 -2.20 19.88
N ASP A 94 1.19 -3.31 19.38
CA ASP A 94 1.41 -3.79 18.02
C ASP A 94 0.61 -2.98 17.01
N VAL A 95 1.23 -2.69 15.87
CA VAL A 95 0.54 -2.12 14.71
C VAL A 95 -0.16 -3.25 13.95
N ARG A 96 -1.47 -3.09 13.73
CA ARG A 96 -2.29 -4.03 12.97
C ARG A 96 -3.02 -3.32 11.86
N VAL A 97 -3.28 -4.04 10.77
CA VAL A 97 -4.12 -3.55 9.67
C VAL A 97 -5.19 -4.57 9.36
N PHE A 98 -6.43 -4.10 9.22
CA PHE A 98 -7.57 -4.92 8.85
C PHE A 98 -8.28 -4.31 7.64
N HIS A 99 -9.04 -5.12 6.90
CA HIS A 99 -10.11 -4.56 6.09
C HIS A 99 -11.11 -3.84 6.99
N ASN A 100 -11.39 -2.57 6.72
CA ASN A 100 -12.27 -1.71 7.51
C ASN A 100 -13.74 -1.98 7.18
N VAL A 101 -14.14 -3.24 7.34
CA VAL A 101 -15.39 -3.79 6.85
C VAL A 101 -15.92 -4.78 7.88
N CYS A 102 -17.08 -4.46 8.46
CA CYS A 102 -17.76 -5.32 9.40
C CYS A 102 -18.10 -6.67 8.75
N ARG A 103 -17.79 -7.77 9.44
CA ARG A 103 -18.06 -9.14 8.99
C ARG A 103 -19.53 -9.51 8.91
N HIS A 104 -20.45 -8.68 9.43
CA HIS A 104 -21.89 -8.92 9.34
C HIS A 104 -22.46 -8.58 7.95
N ARG A 105 -22.47 -7.29 7.61
CA ARG A 105 -23.09 -6.77 6.37
C ARG A 105 -22.25 -5.70 5.67
N GLY A 106 -20.94 -5.72 5.91
CA GLY A 106 -20.00 -4.89 5.14
C GLY A 106 -19.99 -3.40 5.49
N ALA A 107 -20.58 -2.98 6.60
CA ALA A 107 -20.50 -1.59 7.03
C ALA A 107 -19.05 -1.20 7.38
N VAL A 108 -18.64 0.01 7.02
CA VAL A 108 -17.37 0.59 7.47
C VAL A 108 -17.38 0.74 8.99
N LEU A 109 -16.30 0.34 9.66
CA LEU A 109 -16.22 0.35 11.12
C LEU A 109 -15.80 1.71 11.66
N VAL A 110 -14.79 2.31 11.04
CA VAL A 110 -14.19 3.58 11.44
C VAL A 110 -14.11 4.48 10.21
N ASP A 111 -14.78 5.63 10.21
CA ASP A 111 -14.86 6.55 9.07
C ASP A 111 -13.87 7.72 9.17
N LYS A 112 -13.34 7.98 10.37
CA LYS A 112 -12.34 9.03 10.65
C LYS A 112 -11.32 8.57 11.69
N PRO A 113 -10.13 9.22 11.76
CA PRO A 113 -9.15 8.93 12.79
C PRO A 113 -9.74 9.01 14.20
N CYS A 114 -9.38 8.05 15.04
CA CYS A 114 -9.83 7.93 16.42
C CYS A 114 -8.65 7.64 17.35
N SER A 115 -8.78 8.01 18.61
CA SER A 115 -7.79 7.74 19.66
C SER A 115 -8.43 7.10 20.90
N GLY A 116 -7.63 6.31 21.62
CA GLY A 116 -8.04 5.71 22.89
C GLY A 116 -9.16 4.67 22.79
N LEU A 117 -9.40 4.09 21.61
CA LEU A 117 -10.40 3.05 21.41
C LEU A 117 -10.11 1.83 22.30
N LYS A 118 -11.17 1.22 22.83
CA LYS A 118 -11.10 -0.07 23.54
C LYS A 118 -11.64 -1.23 22.72
N LEU A 119 -12.60 -0.92 21.85
CA LEU A 119 -13.26 -1.85 20.94
C LEU A 119 -13.58 -1.11 19.64
N LEU A 120 -13.65 -1.86 18.54
CA LEU A 120 -14.19 -1.42 17.27
C LEU A 120 -15.68 -1.80 17.23
N THR A 121 -16.58 -0.83 17.37
CA THR A 121 -18.02 -1.08 17.38
C THR A 121 -18.63 -0.69 16.04
N CYS A 122 -19.19 -1.66 15.34
CA CYS A 122 -19.84 -1.43 14.04
C CYS A 122 -21.07 -0.51 14.20
N PRO A 123 -21.17 0.58 13.41
CA PRO A 123 -22.27 1.54 13.54
C PRO A 123 -23.63 0.98 13.11
N TYR A 124 -23.65 -0.15 12.38
CA TYR A 124 -24.90 -0.70 11.84
C TYR A 124 -25.68 -1.53 12.86
N HIS A 125 -25.01 -2.48 13.54
CA HIS A 125 -25.67 -3.41 14.47
C HIS A 125 -24.86 -3.63 15.76
N ALA A 126 -23.90 -2.76 16.06
CA ALA A 126 -23.08 -2.80 17.26
C ALA A 126 -22.31 -4.12 17.47
N TRP A 127 -21.97 -4.84 16.40
CA TRP A 127 -20.96 -5.90 16.50
C TRP A 127 -19.65 -5.26 16.95
N ALA A 128 -19.10 -5.75 18.06
CA ALA A 128 -17.87 -5.23 18.64
C ALA A 128 -16.71 -6.19 18.41
N TYR A 129 -15.58 -5.65 17.98
CA TYR A 129 -14.33 -6.37 17.80
C TYR A 129 -13.27 -5.80 18.76
N GLY A 130 -12.35 -6.64 19.21
CA GLY A 130 -11.14 -6.16 19.86
C GLY A 130 -10.23 -5.46 18.85
N LEU A 131 -9.23 -4.74 19.36
CA LEU A 131 -8.18 -4.17 18.51
C LEU A 131 -7.27 -5.25 17.89
N ASP A 132 -7.28 -6.46 18.45
CA ASP A 132 -6.70 -7.66 17.84
C ASP A 132 -7.54 -8.22 16.68
N GLY A 133 -8.69 -7.61 16.36
CA GLY A 133 -9.58 -8.00 15.28
C GLY A 133 -10.57 -9.12 15.64
N ASN A 134 -10.43 -9.73 16.82
CA ASN A 134 -11.32 -10.80 17.24
C ASN A 134 -12.72 -10.25 17.57
N LEU A 135 -13.76 -10.94 17.10
CA LEU A 135 -15.13 -10.63 17.50
C LEU A 135 -15.25 -10.76 19.03
N ARG A 136 -15.97 -9.85 19.67
CA ARG A 136 -16.23 -9.82 21.13
C ARG A 136 -17.70 -9.99 21.45
N THR A 137 -18.56 -9.23 20.78
CA THR A 137 -20.00 -9.25 21.07
C THR A 137 -20.84 -9.01 19.82
N ARG A 138 -22.01 -9.65 19.78
CA ARG A 138 -23.10 -9.38 18.85
C ARG A 138 -24.37 -9.14 19.67
N PRO A 139 -24.77 -7.87 19.85
CA PRO A 139 -25.93 -7.55 20.67
C PRO A 139 -27.23 -8.13 20.08
N HIS A 140 -28.12 -8.64 20.94
CA HIS A 140 -29.44 -9.16 20.56
C HIS A 140 -29.44 -10.27 19.50
N PHE A 141 -28.30 -10.95 19.32
CA PHE A 141 -28.10 -11.90 18.22
C PHE A 141 -29.03 -13.11 18.29
N HIS A 142 -29.39 -13.54 19.50
CA HIS A 142 -30.31 -14.66 19.74
C HIS A 142 -31.73 -14.19 20.13
N GLY A 143 -32.04 -12.91 19.95
CA GLY A 143 -33.30 -12.29 20.38
C GLY A 143 -33.09 -11.13 21.37
N GLY A 144 -34.15 -10.39 21.67
CA GLY A 144 -34.09 -9.21 22.55
C GLY A 144 -33.51 -9.54 23.93
N GLY A 145 -32.41 -8.88 24.33
CA GLY A 145 -31.72 -9.12 25.61
C GLY A 145 -30.76 -10.32 25.61
N HIS A 146 -30.72 -11.08 24.51
CA HIS A 146 -29.86 -12.26 24.37
C HIS A 146 -28.68 -11.95 23.46
N HIS A 147 -27.60 -11.47 24.09
CA HIS A 147 -26.34 -11.16 23.42
C HIS A 147 -25.56 -12.43 23.15
N ASP A 148 -24.87 -12.46 22.02
CA ASP A 148 -23.81 -13.42 21.79
C ASP A 148 -22.47 -12.77 22.18
N VAL A 149 -21.71 -13.43 23.06
CA VAL A 149 -20.47 -12.93 23.63
C VAL A 149 -19.42 -14.02 23.48
N THR A 150 -18.33 -13.69 22.81
CA THR A 150 -17.24 -14.61 22.52
C THR A 150 -16.13 -14.47 23.57
N GLY A 151 -15.33 -15.54 23.72
CA GLY A 151 -14.18 -15.54 24.62
C GLY A 151 -13.03 -14.64 24.13
N LYS A 152 -11.94 -14.57 24.91
CA LYS A 152 -10.72 -13.83 24.53
C LYS A 152 -10.13 -14.29 23.20
N ASP A 153 -10.25 -15.56 22.87
CA ASP A 153 -9.69 -16.12 21.63
C ASP A 153 -10.63 -15.99 20.43
N GLY A 154 -11.84 -15.44 20.62
CA GLY A 154 -12.79 -15.14 19.54
C GLY A 154 -13.19 -16.36 18.70
N ASP A 155 -14.28 -17.04 19.06
CA ASP A 155 -14.81 -18.19 18.31
C ASP A 155 -15.73 -17.81 17.13
N GLY A 156 -15.79 -16.52 16.78
CA GLY A 156 -16.65 -15.99 15.73
C GLY A 156 -15.90 -15.38 14.54
N PRO A 157 -16.62 -14.83 13.54
CA PRO A 157 -16.01 -14.18 12.38
C PRO A 157 -15.30 -12.87 12.78
N GLY A 158 -14.01 -12.95 13.10
CA GLY A 158 -13.13 -11.79 13.34
C GLY A 158 -12.86 -10.98 12.07
N LEU A 159 -12.30 -9.78 12.23
CA LEU A 159 -11.89 -8.93 11.11
C LEU A 159 -10.90 -9.65 10.20
N VAL A 160 -10.92 -9.34 8.90
CA VAL A 160 -9.96 -9.91 7.95
C VAL A 160 -8.65 -9.13 8.08
N PRO A 161 -7.57 -9.75 8.57
CA PRO A 161 -6.29 -9.06 8.72
C PRO A 161 -5.65 -8.85 7.34
N VAL A 162 -4.90 -7.76 7.23
CA VAL A 162 -3.99 -7.51 6.13
C VAL A 162 -2.57 -7.78 6.63
N ARG A 163 -1.78 -8.54 5.86
CA ARG A 163 -0.40 -8.83 6.25
C ARG A 163 0.37 -7.52 6.38
N THR A 164 0.97 -7.30 7.55
CA THR A 164 1.56 -6.02 7.93
C THR A 164 2.93 -6.25 8.53
N GLU A 165 3.90 -5.44 8.13
CA GLU A 165 5.23 -5.39 8.73
C GLU A 165 5.63 -3.92 8.91
N VAL A 166 6.19 -3.57 10.07
CA VAL A 166 6.72 -2.23 10.33
C VAL A 166 8.21 -2.23 10.08
N TRP A 167 8.69 -1.34 9.20
CA TRP A 167 10.12 -1.14 8.95
C TRP A 167 10.47 0.32 9.25
N HIS A 168 11.32 0.54 10.26
CA HIS A 168 11.50 1.85 10.90
C HIS A 168 10.15 2.50 11.27
N HIS A 169 9.78 3.59 10.59
CA HIS A 169 8.55 4.34 10.85
C HIS A 169 7.43 3.98 9.86
N TRP A 170 7.69 3.07 8.93
CA TRP A 170 6.86 2.84 7.75
C TRP A 170 6.02 1.59 7.95
N ILE A 171 4.71 1.70 7.76
CA ILE A 171 3.77 0.59 7.88
C ILE A 171 3.59 0.00 6.47
N PHE A 172 4.27 -1.11 6.22
CA PHE A 172 4.13 -1.86 4.98
C PHE A 172 2.98 -2.85 5.10
N ILE A 173 2.20 -2.95 4.02
CA ILE A 173 1.14 -3.94 3.90
C ILE A 173 1.23 -4.74 2.61
N ASN A 174 0.72 -5.96 2.66
CA ASN A 174 0.49 -6.81 1.51
C ASN A 174 -0.91 -7.44 1.63
N ILE A 175 -1.81 -7.04 0.73
CA ILE A 175 -3.25 -7.34 0.84
C ILE A 175 -3.53 -8.83 0.61
N ASP A 176 -2.89 -9.46 -0.38
CA ASP A 176 -3.13 -10.87 -0.69
C ASP A 176 -2.40 -11.85 0.24
N GLY A 177 -1.49 -11.34 1.08
CA GLY A 177 -0.69 -12.08 2.06
C GLY A 177 0.41 -12.96 1.47
N LYS A 178 0.61 -12.95 0.14
CA LYS A 178 1.48 -13.90 -0.59
C LYS A 178 2.84 -13.33 -0.98
N ALA A 179 3.13 -12.07 -0.68
CA ALA A 179 4.44 -11.50 -0.95
C ALA A 179 5.55 -12.25 -0.19
N PRO A 180 6.80 -12.25 -0.71
CA PRO A 180 7.95 -12.71 0.07
C PRO A 180 8.10 -11.90 1.38
N PRO A 181 8.91 -12.34 2.35
CA PRO A 181 9.24 -11.53 3.52
C PRO A 181 9.64 -10.09 3.16
N LEU A 182 9.24 -9.09 3.95
CA LEU A 182 9.55 -7.68 3.64
C LEU A 182 11.06 -7.44 3.55
N ALA A 183 11.86 -8.11 4.39
CA ALA A 183 13.31 -8.01 4.37
C ALA A 183 13.91 -8.37 2.99
N ASP A 184 13.43 -9.46 2.39
CA ASP A 184 13.87 -9.90 1.06
C ASP A 184 13.43 -8.92 -0.03
N TYR A 185 12.22 -8.38 0.11
CA TYR A 185 11.68 -7.37 -0.80
C TYR A 185 12.48 -6.06 -0.78
N LEU A 186 12.91 -5.61 0.41
CA LEU A 186 13.66 -4.37 0.59
C LEU A 186 15.15 -4.52 0.30
N ALA A 187 15.73 -5.73 0.40
CA ALA A 187 17.17 -5.96 0.29
C ALA A 187 17.86 -5.24 -0.89
N PRO A 188 17.35 -5.28 -2.14
CA PRO A 188 18.00 -4.61 -3.27
C PRO A 188 18.05 -3.07 -3.15
N ALA A 189 17.08 -2.48 -2.45
CA ALA A 189 17.08 -1.05 -2.17
C ALA A 189 18.05 -0.71 -1.03
N LEU A 190 18.09 -1.55 0.02
CA LEU A 190 18.97 -1.35 1.17
C LEU A 190 20.44 -1.47 0.80
N GLU A 191 20.80 -2.36 -0.13
CA GLU A 191 22.18 -2.48 -0.66
C GLU A 191 22.72 -1.14 -1.20
N LYS A 192 21.85 -0.31 -1.78
CA LYS A 192 22.22 0.99 -2.38
C LYS A 192 22.42 2.10 -1.35
N ILE A 193 21.94 1.92 -0.11
CA ILE A 193 21.96 2.94 0.95
C ILE A 193 22.67 2.46 2.22
N THR A 194 23.52 1.42 2.11
CA THR A 194 24.28 0.82 3.22
C THR A 194 25.14 1.81 4.02
N GLY A 195 25.52 2.95 3.43
CA GLY A 195 26.27 4.01 4.10
C GLY A 195 25.46 4.89 5.07
N TYR A 196 24.13 4.73 5.13
CA TYR A 196 23.25 5.50 6.00
C TYR A 196 22.84 4.71 7.23
N ASP A 197 23.02 5.30 8.43
CA ASP A 197 22.44 4.76 9.65
C ASP A 197 20.95 5.13 9.74
N LEU A 198 20.10 4.24 9.22
CA LEU A 198 18.65 4.43 9.27
C LEU A 198 18.09 4.32 10.70
N THR A 199 18.83 3.74 11.65
CA THR A 199 18.40 3.66 13.06
C THR A 199 18.48 5.00 13.78
N ALA A 200 19.29 5.94 13.28
CA ALA A 200 19.35 7.31 13.76
C ALA A 200 18.18 8.18 13.26
N SER A 201 17.39 7.71 12.29
CA SER A 201 16.27 8.49 11.73
C SER A 201 15.16 8.74 12.77
N ARG A 202 14.67 9.98 12.81
CA ARG A 202 13.55 10.39 13.66
C ARG A 202 12.53 11.13 12.82
N TYR A 203 11.26 10.97 13.17
CA TYR A 203 10.20 11.76 12.57
C TYR A 203 10.42 13.26 12.88
N ALA A 204 10.48 14.08 11.83
CA ALA A 204 10.67 15.53 11.93
C ALA A 204 9.39 16.31 11.60
N GLY A 205 8.48 15.73 10.82
CA GLY A 205 7.26 16.37 10.35
C GLY A 205 6.73 15.69 9.08
N THR A 206 5.47 15.98 8.76
CA THR A 206 4.80 15.53 7.53
C THR A 206 4.40 16.73 6.70
N VAL A 207 4.56 16.63 5.39
CA VAL A 207 4.01 17.57 4.41
C VAL A 207 3.04 16.82 3.52
N HIS A 208 1.80 17.28 3.46
CA HIS A 208 0.74 16.67 2.66
C HIS A 208 0.52 17.42 1.36
N PHE A 209 0.32 16.69 0.27
CA PHE A 209 -0.01 17.22 -1.04
C PHE A 209 -1.17 16.42 -1.64
N ASP A 210 -2.22 17.13 -2.05
CA ASP A 210 -3.27 16.56 -2.88
C ASP A 210 -2.98 16.91 -4.34
N ILE A 211 -2.58 15.90 -5.12
CA ILE A 211 -2.18 16.06 -6.52
C ILE A 211 -3.22 15.36 -7.39
N ALA A 212 -3.94 16.12 -8.21
CA ALA A 212 -4.94 15.60 -9.14
C ALA A 212 -4.25 14.96 -10.37
N THR A 213 -3.60 13.81 -10.16
CA THR A 213 -2.88 13.07 -11.21
C THR A 213 -2.93 11.57 -10.98
N ASN A 214 -2.61 10.79 -12.01
CA ASN A 214 -2.39 9.35 -11.86
C ASN A 214 -1.08 9.10 -11.07
N TRP A 215 -1.09 8.13 -10.16
CA TRP A 215 0.05 7.81 -9.30
C TRP A 215 1.35 7.55 -10.09
N LYS A 216 1.24 6.93 -11.29
CA LYS A 216 2.39 6.65 -12.14
C LYS A 216 3.09 7.91 -12.60
N PHE A 217 2.34 8.96 -12.94
CA PHE A 217 2.92 10.21 -13.43
C PHE A 217 3.75 10.91 -12.35
N ALA A 218 3.31 10.87 -11.09
CA ALA A 218 4.08 11.38 -9.96
C ALA A 218 5.39 10.58 -9.76
N MET A 219 5.33 9.26 -9.90
CA MET A 219 6.50 8.38 -9.83
C MET A 219 7.46 8.57 -10.98
N GLU A 220 6.97 8.63 -12.22
CA GLU A 220 7.75 8.88 -13.45
C GLU A 220 8.49 10.21 -13.36
N ASN A 221 7.82 11.27 -12.90
CA ASN A 221 8.46 12.56 -12.66
C ASN A 221 9.57 12.46 -11.58
N TYR A 222 9.38 11.67 -10.52
CA TYR A 222 10.37 11.53 -9.46
C TYR A 222 11.61 10.75 -9.89
N ILE A 223 11.43 9.67 -10.66
CA ILE A 223 12.53 8.80 -11.08
C ILE A 223 13.29 9.33 -12.29
N GLU A 224 12.86 10.42 -12.91
CA GLU A 224 13.54 10.98 -14.09
C GLU A 224 14.24 12.33 -13.81
N PRO A 225 15.58 12.38 -13.75
CA PRO A 225 16.30 13.61 -13.43
C PRO A 225 16.30 14.65 -14.55
N TYR A 226 15.91 14.32 -15.79
CA TYR A 226 16.03 15.22 -16.95
C TYR A 226 15.33 16.56 -16.76
N HIS A 227 14.20 16.62 -16.06
CA HIS A 227 13.48 17.88 -15.84
C HIS A 227 14.18 18.86 -14.88
N VAL A 228 15.21 18.41 -14.13
CA VAL A 228 15.81 19.18 -13.02
C VAL A 228 16.46 20.49 -13.47
N PHE A 229 17.17 20.50 -14.60
CA PHE A 229 17.85 21.71 -15.06
C PHE A 229 16.90 22.87 -15.38
N ALA A 230 15.66 22.54 -15.81
CA ALA A 230 14.66 23.52 -16.20
C ALA A 230 13.70 23.85 -15.05
N ALA A 231 13.20 22.83 -14.36
CA ALA A 231 12.13 22.99 -13.36
C ALA A 231 12.65 23.31 -11.95
N HIS A 232 13.89 22.95 -11.62
CA HIS A 232 14.43 23.06 -10.25
C HIS A 232 15.78 23.80 -10.19
N PRO A 233 15.84 25.12 -10.45
CA PRO A 233 17.10 25.86 -10.51
C PRO A 233 17.98 25.72 -9.26
N ARG A 234 17.36 25.68 -8.07
CA ARG A 234 18.09 25.50 -6.79
C ARG A 234 18.68 24.09 -6.64
N LEU A 235 17.93 23.07 -7.04
CA LEU A 235 18.41 21.68 -6.98
C LEU A 235 19.51 21.44 -8.02
N HIS A 236 19.38 22.04 -9.20
CA HIS A 236 20.40 21.99 -10.24
C HIS A 236 21.71 22.67 -9.80
N ALA A 237 21.63 23.79 -9.07
CA ALA A 237 22.82 24.45 -8.51
C ALA A 237 23.53 23.60 -7.44
N PHE A 238 22.80 22.75 -6.73
CA PHE A 238 23.35 21.86 -5.70
C PHE A 238 23.94 20.57 -6.30
N VAL A 239 23.26 19.95 -7.25
CA VAL A 239 23.74 18.78 -8.02
C VAL A 239 23.46 19.02 -9.50
N PRO A 240 24.48 19.46 -10.28
CA PRO A 240 24.36 19.75 -11.70
C PRO A 240 24.00 18.54 -12.56
N MET A 241 23.50 18.77 -13.79
CA MET A 241 23.18 17.67 -14.72
C MET A 241 24.37 16.78 -15.05
N ALA A 242 25.60 17.32 -15.07
CA ALA A 242 26.81 16.55 -15.36
C ALA A 242 27.14 15.47 -14.31
N GLU A 243 26.55 15.57 -13.12
CA GLU A 243 26.73 14.61 -12.01
C GLU A 243 25.54 13.66 -11.87
N ARG A 244 24.56 13.73 -12.78
CA ARG A 244 23.35 12.92 -12.75
C ARG A 244 23.43 11.81 -13.78
N GLU A 245 23.10 10.61 -13.34
CA GLU A 245 22.96 9.44 -14.20
C GLU A 245 21.48 9.21 -14.54
N PRO A 246 21.17 8.73 -15.75
CA PRO A 246 19.82 8.33 -16.10
C PRO A 246 19.36 7.14 -15.24
N SER A 247 18.06 7.07 -14.98
CA SER A 247 17.48 5.92 -14.28
C SER A 247 17.66 4.64 -15.09
N LYS A 248 18.24 3.63 -14.45
CA LYS A 248 18.34 2.27 -15.02
C LYS A 248 17.09 1.50 -14.65
N ILE A 249 16.19 1.35 -15.61
CA ILE A 249 14.94 0.59 -15.45
C ILE A 249 15.12 -0.75 -16.16
N ASP A 250 15.17 -1.84 -15.40
CA ASP A 250 15.39 -3.17 -15.97
C ASP A 250 14.12 -3.75 -16.60
N ARG A 251 12.95 -3.57 -15.95
CA ARG A 251 11.72 -4.33 -16.23
C ARG A 251 10.46 -3.61 -15.75
N HIS A 252 9.33 -3.82 -16.43
CA HIS A 252 8.04 -3.25 -16.02
C HIS A 252 7.38 -4.10 -14.91
N VAL A 253 6.73 -3.47 -13.92
CA VAL A 253 6.23 -4.19 -12.73
C VAL A 253 4.92 -4.99 -12.97
N MET A 254 4.14 -4.59 -13.99
CA MET A 254 2.85 -5.22 -14.34
C MET A 254 2.95 -6.34 -15.38
N TRP A 255 3.99 -6.35 -16.21
CA TRP A 255 4.24 -7.39 -17.20
C TRP A 255 5.74 -7.60 -17.32
N ASN A 256 6.17 -8.86 -17.22
CA ASN A 256 7.49 -9.32 -17.61
C ASN A 256 7.33 -10.69 -18.25
N ARG A 257 8.02 -10.91 -19.36
CA ARG A 257 8.25 -12.27 -19.90
C ARG A 257 9.27 -13.02 -19.05
#